data_AF-A0A9X3IS35-F1
#
_entry.id   AF-A0A9X3IS35-F1
#
_cell.length_a   1.000
_cell.length_b   1.000
_cell.length_c   1.000
_cell.angle_alpha   90.00
_cell.angle_beta   90.00
_cell.angle_gamma   90.00
#
_symmetry.space_group_name_H-M   'P 1'
#
loop_
_entity.id
_entity.type
_entity.pdbx_description
1 polymer ?
#
loop_
_entity_poly.entity_id
_entity_poly.type
_entity_poly.pdbx_seq_one_letter_code
_entity_poly.pdbx_strand_id
1 'polypeptide(L)'
;MRMIKMLVGALAFAPLMAFAQVSLTTTAFHIVAVKQADGSVTEEWQKPENIVPGDLVGYRIHYVNSGKETATDVVVNNPVPDNTEYVVNSAAGMNSQITYSADQGKKFARAAELTVEENGAQRPAKASEITHIRWSINSVAAGSSGDVEFKVRVK
;
A
#
# COMPACT_ATOMS: atom_id res chain seq x y z
N MET A 1 -47.61 -42.01 -36.66
CA MET A 1 -46.18 -41.82 -36.93
C MET A 1 -45.76 -40.49 -36.29
N ARG A 2 -45.18 -40.50 -35.08
CA ARG A 2 -44.79 -39.29 -34.35
C ARG A 2 -43.32 -39.00 -34.63
N MET A 3 -43.03 -37.86 -35.29
CA MET A 3 -41.66 -37.41 -35.56
C MET A 3 -41.00 -36.87 -34.29
N ILE A 4 -39.83 -37.42 -33.96
CA ILE A 4 -38.89 -36.87 -32.98
C ILE A 4 -38.12 -35.74 -33.67
N LYS A 5 -38.32 -34.49 -33.25
CA LYS A 5 -37.46 -33.37 -33.61
C LYS A 5 -36.29 -33.33 -32.62
N MET A 6 -35.12 -33.71 -33.08
CA MET A 6 -33.86 -33.57 -32.35
C MET A 6 -33.45 -32.09 -32.39
N LEU A 7 -33.47 -31.40 -31.25
CA LEU A 7 -32.97 -30.03 -31.14
C LEU A 7 -31.55 -30.09 -30.57
N VAL A 8 -30.55 -29.86 -31.43
CA VAL A 8 -29.16 -29.67 -31.00
C VAL A 8 -29.02 -28.24 -30.49
N GLY A 9 -28.82 -28.07 -29.19
CA GLY A 9 -28.53 -26.78 -28.57
C GLY A 9 -27.08 -26.37 -28.83
N ALA A 10 -26.87 -25.21 -29.45
CA ALA A 10 -25.54 -24.63 -29.61
C ALA A 10 -24.99 -24.18 -28.24
N LEU A 11 -23.90 -24.79 -27.79
CA LEU A 11 -23.16 -24.38 -26.60
C LEU A 11 -22.32 -23.14 -26.96
N ALA A 12 -22.81 -21.94 -26.64
CA ALA A 12 -22.04 -20.72 -26.81
C ALA A 12 -20.89 -20.69 -25.79
N PHE A 13 -19.67 -20.93 -26.25
CA PHE A 13 -18.45 -20.77 -25.45
C PHE A 13 -18.10 -19.28 -25.42
N ALA A 14 -18.51 -18.56 -24.38
CA ALA A 14 -18.07 -17.19 -24.17
C ALA A 14 -16.57 -17.20 -23.80
N PRO A 15 -15.69 -16.48 -24.50
CA PRO A 15 -14.30 -16.39 -24.12
C PRO A 15 -14.18 -15.71 -22.75
N LEU A 16 -13.56 -16.37 -21.77
CA LEU A 16 -13.08 -15.70 -20.57
C LEU A 16 -11.99 -14.72 -21.00
N MET A 17 -12.31 -13.43 -21.09
CA MET A 17 -11.29 -12.41 -21.27
C MET A 17 -10.36 -12.43 -20.05
N ALA A 18 -9.06 -12.56 -20.31
CA ALA A 18 -8.00 -12.47 -19.32
C ALA A 18 -7.76 -10.98 -19.00
N PHE A 19 -7.76 -10.62 -17.72
CA PHE A 19 -7.38 -9.28 -17.26
C PHE A 19 -6.37 -9.41 -16.12
N ALA A 20 -5.58 -8.36 -15.90
CA ALA A 20 -4.85 -8.19 -14.64
C ALA A 20 -5.85 -7.98 -13.49
N GLN A 21 -5.56 -8.54 -12.33
CA GLN A 21 -6.43 -8.45 -11.16
C GLN A 21 -5.58 -8.26 -9.91
N VAL A 22 -5.45 -7.00 -9.47
CA VAL A 22 -4.65 -6.67 -8.28
C VAL A 22 -5.55 -6.58 -7.05
N SER A 23 -5.18 -7.28 -5.98
CA SER A 23 -5.78 -7.15 -4.65
C SER A 23 -4.75 -6.63 -3.65
N LEU A 24 -5.23 -5.96 -2.60
CA LEU A 24 -4.42 -5.40 -1.53
C LEU A 24 -4.89 -5.95 -0.18
N THR A 25 -3.95 -6.31 0.69
CA THR A 25 -4.21 -6.66 2.09
C THR A 25 -3.30 -5.84 2.99
N THR A 26 -3.88 -5.07 3.91
CA THR A 26 -3.12 -4.24 4.86
C THR A 26 -3.07 -4.92 6.23
N THR A 27 -1.87 -5.03 6.80
CA THR A 27 -1.63 -5.58 8.14
C THR A 27 -0.87 -4.57 8.99
N ALA A 28 -1.32 -4.36 10.22
CA ALA A 28 -0.66 -3.51 11.21
C ALA A 28 0.17 -4.36 12.19
N PHE A 29 1.32 -3.82 12.63
CA PHE A 29 2.29 -4.46 13.51
C PHE A 29 2.73 -3.49 14.60
N HIS A 30 2.94 -4.01 15.81
CA HIS A 30 3.67 -3.28 16.85
C HIS A 30 5.17 -3.40 16.55
N ILE A 31 5.87 -2.27 16.46
CA ILE A 31 7.32 -2.25 16.26
C ILE A 31 8.04 -2.16 17.59
N VAL A 32 8.81 -3.19 17.92
CA VAL A 32 9.55 -3.29 19.17
C VAL A 32 11.05 -3.19 18.89
N ALA A 33 11.74 -2.32 19.62
CA ALA A 33 13.19 -2.24 19.60
C ALA A 33 13.79 -3.37 20.46
N VAL A 34 14.53 -4.27 19.83
CA VAL A 34 15.15 -5.43 20.48
C VAL A 34 16.67 -5.26 20.47
N LYS A 35 17.27 -5.30 21.66
CA LYS A 35 18.71 -5.25 21.82
C LYS A 35 19.31 -6.63 21.53
N GLN A 36 20.24 -6.66 20.58
CA GLN A 36 20.96 -7.86 20.17
C GLN A 36 22.15 -8.15 21.09
N ALA A 37 22.68 -9.37 21.00
CA ALA A 37 23.82 -9.82 21.81
C ALA A 37 25.09 -8.98 21.57
N ASP A 38 25.27 -8.42 20.38
CA ASP A 38 26.37 -7.52 20.02
C ASP A 38 26.15 -6.06 20.49
N GLY A 39 25.04 -5.79 21.15
CA GLY A 39 24.65 -4.46 21.64
C GLY A 39 23.95 -3.57 20.61
N SER A 40 23.80 -4.01 19.36
CA SER A 40 22.98 -3.32 18.36
C SER A 40 21.49 -3.38 18.73
N VAL A 41 20.69 -2.49 18.14
CA VAL A 41 19.24 -2.49 18.30
C VAL A 41 18.61 -2.73 16.94
N THR A 42 17.74 -3.73 16.86
CA THR A 42 16.94 -4.04 15.68
C THR A 42 15.48 -3.81 15.98
N GLU A 43 14.71 -3.44 14.96
CA GLU A 43 13.26 -3.40 15.06
C GLU A 43 12.66 -4.75 14.70
N GLU A 44 11.77 -5.23 15.55
CA GLU A 44 10.95 -6.41 15.29
C GLU A 44 9.49 -6.00 15.04
N TRP A 45 8.87 -6.62 14.04
CA TRP A 45 7.48 -6.41 13.66
C TRP A 45 6.63 -7.52 14.28
N GLN A 46 5.98 -7.20 15.39
CA GLN A 46 5.22 -8.16 16.18
C GLN A 46 3.72 -7.94 15.98
N LYS A 47 2.91 -8.98 16.25
CA LYS A 47 1.45 -8.83 16.24
C LYS A 47 1.07 -7.80 17.30
N PRO A 48 0.19 -6.83 17.00
CA PRO A 48 -0.24 -5.86 17.99
C PRO A 48 -1.08 -6.54 19.07
N GLU A 49 -0.70 -6.34 20.33
CA GLU A 49 -1.48 -6.77 21.51
C GLU A 49 -2.06 -5.56 22.23
N ASN A 50 -1.18 -4.66 22.69
CA ASN A 50 -1.53 -3.37 23.27
C ASN A 50 -0.69 -2.29 22.59
N ILE A 51 -1.35 -1.26 22.08
CA ILE A 51 -0.73 -0.10 21.44
C ILE A 51 -1.10 1.13 22.27
N VAL A 52 -0.11 1.89 22.71
CA VAL A 52 -0.27 3.09 23.54
C VAL A 52 0.38 4.33 22.89
N PRO A 53 0.04 5.55 23.34
CA PRO A 53 0.71 6.77 22.89
C PRO A 53 2.23 6.66 22.96
N GLY A 54 2.90 7.08 21.89
CA GLY A 54 4.34 6.99 21.71
C GLY A 54 4.83 5.74 20.98
N ASP A 55 4.03 4.66 20.92
CA ASP A 55 4.42 3.43 20.24
C ASP A 55 4.60 3.63 18.74
N LEU A 56 5.44 2.77 18.16
CA LEU A 56 5.61 2.66 16.72
C LEU A 56 4.71 1.56 16.18
N VAL A 57 3.90 1.91 15.17
CA VAL A 57 3.08 0.96 14.43
C VAL A 57 3.57 0.91 13.00
N GLY A 58 3.89 -0.30 12.52
CA GLY A 58 4.25 -0.57 11.14
C GLY A 58 3.03 -1.05 10.37
N TYR A 59 2.83 -0.56 9.16
CA TYR A 59 1.82 -1.04 8.23
C TYR A 59 2.51 -1.68 7.04
N ARG A 60 2.14 -2.92 6.74
CA ARG A 60 2.54 -3.62 5.50
C ARG A 60 1.32 -3.85 4.63
N ILE A 61 1.42 -3.44 3.38
CA ILE A 61 0.40 -3.61 2.36
C ILE A 61 0.92 -4.64 1.37
N HIS A 62 0.36 -5.84 1.45
CA HIS A 62 0.62 -6.92 0.52
C HIS A 62 -0.23 -6.75 -0.73
N TYR A 63 0.40 -6.70 -1.90
CA TYR A 63 -0.30 -6.65 -3.18
C TYR A 63 -0.09 -7.93 -3.97
N VAL A 64 -1.14 -8.44 -4.62
CA VAL A 64 -1.09 -9.67 -5.43
C VAL A 64 -1.79 -9.42 -6.75
N ASN A 65 -1.15 -9.78 -7.88
CA ASN A 65 -1.84 -9.89 -9.16
C ASN A 65 -2.29 -11.33 -9.40
N SER A 66 -3.55 -11.64 -9.09
CA SER A 66 -4.15 -12.97 -9.34
C SER A 66 -4.70 -13.13 -10.76
N GLY A 67 -4.52 -12.11 -11.61
CA GLY A 67 -4.95 -12.11 -12.99
C GLY A 67 -4.04 -12.96 -13.89
N LYS A 68 -4.41 -13.04 -15.17
CA LYS A 68 -3.65 -13.77 -16.20
C LYS A 68 -2.71 -12.87 -17.00
N GLU A 69 -2.78 -11.57 -16.80
CA GLU A 69 -1.95 -10.56 -17.47
C GLU A 69 -1.15 -9.75 -16.46
N THR A 70 -0.03 -9.17 -16.89
CA THR A 70 0.76 -8.25 -16.07
C THR A 70 -0.04 -6.98 -15.77
N ALA A 71 -0.11 -6.60 -14.50
CA ALA A 71 -0.62 -5.29 -14.10
C ALA A 71 0.50 -4.26 -14.28
N THR A 72 0.23 -3.15 -14.97
CA THR A 72 1.18 -2.02 -15.09
C THR A 72 0.67 -0.82 -14.32
N ASP A 73 1.58 0.06 -13.90
CA ASP A 73 1.27 1.32 -13.22
C ASP A 73 0.34 1.17 -12.01
N VAL A 74 0.59 0.14 -11.20
CA VAL A 74 -0.21 -0.16 -10.01
C VAL A 74 0.04 0.91 -8.96
N VAL A 75 -1.03 1.57 -8.51
CA VAL A 75 -0.95 2.61 -7.48
C VAL A 75 -1.54 2.10 -6.16
N VAL A 76 -0.72 2.07 -5.12
CA VAL A 76 -1.15 1.84 -3.74
C VAL A 76 -1.21 3.19 -3.03
N ASN A 77 -2.41 3.64 -2.67
CA ASN A 77 -2.62 4.85 -1.86
C ASN A 77 -3.02 4.46 -0.45
N ASN A 78 -2.24 4.86 0.55
CA ASN A 78 -2.54 4.56 1.94
C ASN A 78 -2.62 5.85 2.78
N PRO A 79 -3.73 6.11 3.48
CA PRO A 79 -3.80 7.20 4.43
C PRO A 79 -2.91 6.92 5.66
N VAL A 80 -2.40 7.98 6.26
CA VAL A 80 -1.85 7.94 7.62
C VAL A 80 -3.05 7.87 8.58
N PRO A 81 -3.14 6.84 9.45
CA PRO A 81 -4.27 6.70 10.37
C PRO A 81 -4.44 7.89 11.32
N ASP A 82 -5.69 8.16 11.71
CA ASP A 82 -6.00 9.15 12.73
C ASP A 82 -5.26 8.89 14.04
N ASN A 83 -4.97 9.95 14.80
CA ASN A 83 -4.20 9.91 16.06
C ASN A 83 -2.79 9.31 15.91
N THR A 84 -2.24 9.31 14.70
CA THR A 84 -0.84 8.93 14.44
C THR A 84 -0.10 10.02 13.68
N GLU A 85 1.22 9.90 13.62
CA GLU A 85 2.11 10.73 12.82
C GLU A 85 3.05 9.84 12.01
N TYR A 86 3.25 10.16 10.74
CA TYR A 86 4.17 9.42 9.88
C TYR A 86 5.62 9.49 10.39
N VAL A 87 6.31 8.34 10.42
CA VAL A 87 7.75 8.31 10.71
C VAL A 87 8.51 8.58 9.42
N VAL A 88 9.22 9.70 9.38
CA VAL A 88 10.00 10.13 8.21
C VAL A 88 10.95 9.02 7.74
N ASN A 89 11.06 8.84 6.42
CA ASN A 89 11.89 7.83 5.76
C ASN A 89 11.55 6.37 6.11
N SER A 90 10.38 6.10 6.69
CA SER A 90 9.96 4.73 6.99
C SER A 90 9.28 4.01 5.83
N ALA A 91 8.80 4.76 4.82
CA ALA A 91 8.13 4.15 3.68
C ALA A 91 9.12 3.40 2.77
N ALA A 92 8.79 2.15 2.42
CA ALA A 92 9.59 1.28 1.56
C ALA A 92 8.72 0.45 0.61
N GLY A 93 9.32 -0.06 -0.46
CA GLY A 93 8.66 -0.90 -1.46
C GLY A 93 9.54 -1.09 -2.70
N MET A 94 9.87 -2.33 -3.04
CA MET A 94 10.74 -2.62 -4.19
C MET A 94 10.09 -2.18 -5.51
N ASN A 95 10.91 -1.69 -6.45
CA ASN A 95 10.49 -1.29 -7.80
C ASN A 95 9.31 -0.29 -7.81
N SER A 96 9.26 0.59 -6.80
CA SER A 96 8.21 1.58 -6.64
C SER A 96 8.75 3.00 -6.54
N GLN A 97 7.99 3.96 -7.04
CA GLN A 97 8.17 5.37 -6.73
C GLN A 97 7.27 5.73 -5.55
N ILE A 98 7.88 6.29 -4.50
CA ILE A 98 7.16 6.74 -3.30
C ILE A 98 6.91 8.26 -3.37
N THR A 99 5.66 8.64 -3.17
CA THR A 99 5.21 10.03 -3.07
C THR A 99 4.28 10.21 -1.87
N TYR A 100 4.09 11.45 -1.45
CA TYR A 100 3.39 11.81 -0.22
C TYR A 100 2.39 12.92 -0.49
N SER A 101 1.33 12.98 0.31
CA SER A 101 0.34 14.06 0.27
C SER A 101 0.20 14.69 1.64
N ALA A 102 0.10 16.02 1.67
CA ALA A 102 -0.27 16.80 2.86
C ALA A 102 -1.69 17.40 2.75
N ASP A 103 -2.47 17.02 1.73
CA ASP A 103 -3.75 17.63 1.37
C ASP A 103 -4.87 16.61 1.19
N GLN A 104 -4.87 15.55 2.02
CA GLN A 104 -5.87 14.48 2.03
C GLN A 104 -5.92 13.70 0.71
N GLY A 105 -4.74 13.46 0.10
CA GLY A 105 -4.60 12.65 -1.10
C GLY A 105 -4.99 13.36 -2.38
N LYS A 106 -5.08 14.70 -2.41
CA LYS A 106 -5.42 15.46 -3.62
C LYS A 106 -4.19 15.65 -4.51
N LYS A 107 -3.04 15.95 -3.92
CA LYS A 107 -1.76 16.12 -4.60
C LYS A 107 -0.71 15.23 -3.96
N PHE A 108 0.19 14.73 -4.81
CA PHE A 108 1.30 13.88 -4.40
C PHE A 108 2.60 14.45 -4.94
N ALA A 109 3.63 14.49 -4.09
CA ALA A 109 4.97 14.93 -4.45
C ALA A 109 6.01 14.03 -3.78
N ARG A 110 7.26 14.05 -4.27
CA ARG A 110 8.37 13.44 -3.51
C ARG A 110 8.54 14.18 -2.19
N ALA A 111 9.10 13.54 -1.18
CA ALA A 111 9.27 14.14 0.15
C ALA A 111 9.98 15.50 0.11
N ALA A 112 11.03 15.64 -0.71
CA ALA A 112 11.78 16.89 -0.86
C ALA A 112 11.01 18.01 -1.59
N GLU A 113 9.95 17.66 -2.32
CA GLU A 113 9.13 18.57 -3.12
C GLU A 113 7.77 18.86 -2.44
N LEU A 114 7.44 18.16 -1.34
CA LEU A 114 6.16 18.27 -0.67
C LEU A 114 6.10 19.59 0.10
N THR A 115 5.17 20.45 -0.29
CA THR A 115 4.95 21.75 0.32
C THR A 115 3.53 21.89 0.84
N VAL A 116 3.36 22.76 1.84
CA VAL A 116 2.08 23.23 2.35
C VAL A 116 2.06 24.75 2.32
N GLU A 117 0.86 25.32 2.31
CA GLU A 117 0.65 26.76 2.42
C GLU A 117 0.43 27.15 3.88
N GLU A 118 1.19 28.13 4.37
CA GLU A 118 1.01 28.73 5.68
C GLU A 118 1.02 30.25 5.51
N ASN A 119 -0.06 30.92 5.92
CA ASN A 119 -0.23 32.37 5.80
C ASN A 119 0.00 32.90 4.36
N GLY A 120 -0.42 32.16 3.33
CA GLY A 120 -0.27 32.54 1.92
C GLY A 120 1.12 32.29 1.32
N ALA A 121 2.06 31.72 2.09
CA ALA A 121 3.39 31.36 1.61
C ALA A 121 3.57 29.84 1.58
N GLN A 122 4.31 29.33 0.60
CA GLN A 122 4.68 27.92 0.56
C GLN A 122 5.89 27.64 1.44
N ARG A 123 5.86 26.50 2.12
CA ARG A 123 7.00 25.93 2.85
C ARG A 123 7.01 24.41 2.75
N PRO A 124 8.14 23.75 3.06
CA PRO A 124 8.18 22.30 3.18
C PRO A 124 7.13 21.79 4.20
N ALA A 125 6.51 20.67 3.87
CA ALA A 125 5.60 19.97 4.77
C ALA A 125 6.38 19.31 5.92
N LYS A 126 5.80 19.33 7.12
CA LYS A 126 6.29 18.58 8.29
C LYS A 126 5.78 17.14 8.22
N ALA A 127 6.44 16.24 8.94
CA ALA A 127 6.01 14.85 9.05
C ALA A 127 4.57 14.72 9.58
N SER A 128 4.23 15.52 10.60
CA SER A 128 2.90 15.65 11.19
C SER A 128 1.80 16.09 10.22
N GLU A 129 2.17 16.67 9.07
CA GLU A 129 1.24 17.16 8.05
C GLU A 129 1.06 16.15 6.91
N ILE A 130 1.84 15.05 6.89
CA ILE A 130 1.66 13.99 5.90
C ILE A 130 0.38 13.23 6.21
N THR A 131 -0.51 13.20 5.22
CA THR A 131 -1.83 12.56 5.28
C THR A 131 -1.88 11.25 4.53
N HIS A 132 -1.08 11.08 3.47
CA HIS A 132 -1.06 9.86 2.67
C HIS A 132 0.35 9.55 2.16
N ILE A 133 0.61 8.26 1.97
CA ILE A 133 1.75 7.73 1.25
C ILE A 133 1.22 6.99 0.02
N ARG A 134 1.88 7.19 -1.12
CA ARG A 134 1.57 6.54 -2.40
C ARG A 134 2.78 5.82 -2.94
N TRP A 135 2.59 4.56 -3.32
CA TRP A 135 3.54 3.78 -4.08
C TRP A 135 3.01 3.59 -5.50
N SER A 136 3.78 4.01 -6.50
CA SER A 136 3.54 3.68 -7.90
C SER A 136 4.49 2.56 -8.29
N ILE A 137 3.94 1.37 -8.53
CA ILE A 137 4.68 0.15 -8.88
C ILE A 137 4.57 -0.04 -10.39
N ASN A 138 5.72 -0.05 -11.08
CA ASN A 138 5.76 -0.05 -12.55
C ASN A 138 5.04 -1.25 -13.16
N SER A 139 5.26 -2.45 -12.60
CA SER A 139 4.56 -3.64 -13.04
C SER A 139 4.52 -4.74 -11.97
N VAL A 140 3.47 -5.56 -12.03
CA VAL A 140 3.30 -6.78 -11.23
C VAL A 140 2.90 -7.89 -12.19
N ALA A 141 3.80 -8.83 -12.46
CA ALA A 141 3.53 -9.95 -13.35
C ALA A 141 2.35 -10.81 -12.86
N ALA A 142 1.71 -11.54 -13.76
CA ALA A 142 0.64 -12.48 -13.42
C ALA A 142 1.12 -13.50 -12.37
N GLY A 143 0.31 -13.72 -11.33
CA GLY A 143 0.62 -14.59 -10.20
C GLY A 143 1.70 -14.05 -9.23
N SER A 144 2.26 -12.87 -9.50
CA SER A 144 3.28 -12.26 -8.64
C SER A 144 2.67 -11.38 -7.55
N SER A 145 3.45 -11.15 -6.51
CA SER A 145 3.08 -10.32 -5.37
C SER A 145 4.29 -9.55 -4.84
N GLY A 146 4.03 -8.65 -3.90
CA GLY A 146 5.06 -7.97 -3.14
C GLY A 146 4.46 -7.17 -2.00
N ASP A 147 5.32 -6.45 -1.30
CA ASP A 147 4.95 -5.67 -0.14
C ASP A 147 5.47 -4.24 -0.26
N VAL A 148 4.64 -3.31 0.18
CA VAL A 148 5.04 -1.95 0.51
C VAL A 148 4.73 -1.69 1.98
N GLU A 149 5.50 -0.83 2.64
CA GLU A 149 5.34 -0.61 4.07
C GLU A 149 5.66 0.82 4.47
N PHE A 150 5.14 1.23 5.62
CA PHE A 150 5.49 2.49 6.27
C PHE A 150 5.27 2.36 7.79
N LYS A 151 5.79 3.32 8.56
CA LYS A 151 5.62 3.37 10.01
C LYS A 151 4.97 4.67 10.44
N VAL A 152 4.24 4.60 11.54
CA VAL A 152 3.67 5.75 12.24
C VAL A 152 4.01 5.69 13.71
N ARG A 153 3.98 6.84 14.37
CA ARG A 153 4.01 6.98 15.82
C ARG A 153 2.62 7.33 16.32
N VAL A 154 2.16 6.66 17.36
CA VAL A 154 0.89 6.98 18.03
C VAL A 154 1.06 8.26 18.85
N LYS A 155 0.10 9.18 18.75
CA LYS A 155 0.10 10.46 19.48
C LYS A 155 -0.36 10.31 20.93
#